data_AF-A0A6P0M1N8-F1
#
_entry.id   AF-A0A6P0M1N8-F1
#
_cell.length_a   1.000
_cell.length_b   1.000
_cell.length_c   1.000
_cell.angle_alpha   90.00
_cell.angle_beta   90.00
_cell.angle_gamma   90.00
#
_symmetry.space_group_name_H-M   'P 1'
#
loop_
_entity.id
_entity.type
_entity.pdbx_description
1 polymer ?
#
loop_
_entity_poly.entity_id
_entity_poly.type
_entity_poly.pdbx_seq_one_letter_code
_entity_poly.pdbx_strand_id
1 'polypeptide(L)'
;MRTDSLFYKVFQTLPGTFFELLEENSQLAQNYNFKAVELKELAKRTDGVFLPKRDGDPIYFVEVQFQKDEDLYYRLMQEVFVYLGQNRWQHSWQAVVFWAKRSLDTGIPRCYDPEVQTGYLRSLYLDETPDTSDSIGLGLVRLVVEPETNVQHRVQQLERCARA
;
A
#
# COMPACT_ATOMS: atom_id res chain seq x y z
N MET A 1 8.10 5.99 11.04
CA MET A 1 8.06 4.84 11.98
C MET A 1 6.70 4.59 12.64
N ARG A 2 6.03 5.58 13.27
CA ARG A 2 4.78 5.30 14.02
C ARG A 2 3.58 5.04 13.09
N THR A 3 3.46 5.81 12.03
CA THR A 3 2.38 5.73 11.03
C THR A 3 2.55 4.52 10.10
N ASP A 4 3.78 4.22 9.67
CA ASP A 4 4.09 3.06 8.84
C ASP A 4 3.72 1.76 9.57
N SER A 5 3.97 1.69 10.88
CA SER A 5 3.55 0.56 11.73
C SER A 5 2.03 0.43 11.88
N LEU A 6 1.28 1.51 11.70
CA LEU A 6 -0.19 1.48 11.73
C LEU A 6 -0.74 0.94 10.42
N PHE A 7 -0.23 1.40 9.27
CA PHE A 7 -0.66 0.88 7.96
C PHE A 7 -0.32 -0.60 7.79
N TYR A 8 0.84 -1.02 8.28
CA TYR A 8 1.17 -2.44 8.37
C TYR A 8 0.09 -3.23 9.11
N LYS A 9 -0.35 -2.74 10.29
CA LYS A 9 -1.40 -3.38 11.08
C LYS A 9 -2.76 -3.36 10.40
N VAL A 10 -3.09 -2.26 9.71
CA VAL A 10 -4.33 -2.16 8.93
C VAL A 10 -4.33 -3.23 7.85
N PHE A 11 -3.30 -3.33 7.01
CA PHE A 11 -3.23 -4.35 5.96
C PHE A 11 -3.10 -5.78 6.51
N GLN A 12 -2.47 -5.97 7.68
CA GLN A 12 -2.43 -7.27 8.34
C GLN A 12 -3.79 -7.72 8.87
N THR A 13 -4.61 -6.79 9.37
CA THR A 13 -5.91 -7.09 10.00
C THR A 13 -7.05 -7.08 8.99
N LEU A 14 -7.00 -6.14 8.04
CA LEU A 14 -7.99 -5.86 7.02
C LEU A 14 -7.28 -5.79 5.65
N PRO A 15 -6.79 -6.93 5.10
CA PRO A 15 -6.04 -6.93 3.85
C PRO A 15 -6.87 -6.46 2.65
N GLY A 16 -8.20 -6.52 2.74
CA GLY A 16 -9.12 -5.96 1.74
C GLY A 16 -8.90 -4.46 1.50
N THR A 17 -8.45 -3.71 2.51
CA THR A 17 -8.21 -2.27 2.43
C THR A 17 -7.20 -1.90 1.35
N PHE A 18 -6.20 -2.74 1.11
CA PHE A 18 -5.26 -2.51 0.02
C PHE A 18 -5.98 -2.50 -1.34
N PHE A 19 -6.84 -3.48 -1.61
CA PHE A 19 -7.57 -3.57 -2.87
C PHE A 19 -8.64 -2.49 -2.98
N GLU A 20 -9.30 -2.13 -1.88
CA GLU A 20 -10.22 -0.99 -1.86
C GLU A 20 -9.53 0.33 -2.23
N LEU A 21 -8.29 0.54 -1.74
CA LEU A 21 -7.46 1.70 -2.11
C LEU A 21 -7.01 1.68 -3.57
N LEU A 22 -7.00 0.51 -4.20
CA LEU A 22 -6.76 0.36 -5.64
C LEU A 22 -8.04 0.52 -6.47
N GLU A 23 -9.18 0.83 -5.85
CA GLU A 23 -10.51 0.82 -6.46
C GLU A 23 -10.93 -0.57 -7.00
N GLU A 24 -10.39 -1.62 -6.38
CA GLU A 24 -10.64 -3.02 -6.71
C GLU A 24 -11.56 -3.68 -5.66
N ASN A 25 -12.07 -4.87 -5.98
CA ASN A 25 -12.88 -5.64 -5.04
C ASN A 25 -12.05 -6.10 -3.82
N SER A 26 -12.47 -5.70 -2.61
CA SER A 26 -11.83 -6.06 -1.34
C SER A 26 -11.68 -7.57 -1.11
N GLN A 27 -12.56 -8.39 -1.70
CA GLN A 27 -12.51 -9.85 -1.62
C GLN A 27 -11.28 -10.45 -2.31
N LEU A 28 -10.61 -9.72 -3.22
CA LEU A 28 -9.36 -10.16 -3.81
C LEU A 28 -8.31 -10.49 -2.75
N ALA A 29 -8.32 -9.80 -1.61
CA ALA A 29 -7.43 -10.08 -0.49
C ALA A 29 -7.47 -11.54 -0.01
N GLN A 30 -8.56 -12.26 -0.20
CA GLN A 30 -8.66 -13.68 0.15
C GLN A 30 -7.66 -14.55 -0.64
N ASN A 31 -7.23 -14.08 -1.81
CA ASN A 31 -6.25 -14.72 -2.67
C ASN A 31 -4.80 -14.38 -2.29
N TYR A 32 -4.56 -13.57 -1.25
CA TYR A 32 -3.22 -13.11 -0.88
C TYR A 32 -2.87 -13.40 0.57
N ASN A 33 -1.56 -13.49 0.84
CA ASN A 33 -0.98 -13.44 2.18
C ASN A 33 -0.18 -12.14 2.31
N PHE A 34 -0.57 -11.27 3.23
CA PHE A 34 0.18 -10.06 3.53
C PHE A 34 1.28 -10.35 4.56
N LYS A 35 2.53 -10.01 4.22
CA LYS A 35 3.66 -10.09 5.16
C LYS A 35 4.73 -9.07 4.80
N ALA A 36 5.59 -8.76 5.75
CA ALA A 36 6.82 -8.04 5.46
C ALA A 36 7.95 -9.07 5.24
N VAL A 37 8.75 -8.87 4.20
CA VAL A 37 9.79 -9.79 3.75
C VAL A 37 11.16 -9.24 4.09
N GLU A 38 12.05 -10.10 4.58
CA GLU A 38 13.46 -9.77 4.76
C GLU A 38 14.24 -9.96 3.46
N LEU A 39 14.92 -8.91 3.03
CA LEU A 39 15.79 -8.88 1.86
C LEU A 39 17.24 -8.85 2.37
N LYS A 40 17.83 -10.03 2.53
CA LYS A 40 19.15 -10.21 3.16
C LYS A 40 20.26 -9.44 2.46
N GLU A 41 20.25 -9.40 1.13
CA GLU A 41 21.22 -8.66 0.32
C GLU A 41 21.20 -7.15 0.57
N LEU A 42 20.05 -6.60 0.94
CA LEU A 42 19.88 -5.19 1.26
C LEU A 42 20.00 -4.91 2.76
N ALA A 43 20.15 -5.95 3.59
CA ALA A 43 20.05 -5.87 5.06
C ALA A 43 18.80 -5.08 5.53
N LYS A 44 17.69 -5.28 4.81
CA LYS A 44 16.43 -4.54 5.00
C LYS A 44 15.24 -5.47 5.06
N ARG A 45 14.13 -4.91 5.54
CA ARG A 45 12.81 -5.52 5.52
C ARG A 45 11.87 -4.58 4.79
N THR A 46 11.09 -5.11 3.85
CA THR A 46 10.06 -4.36 3.13
C THR A 46 8.97 -3.90 4.09
N ASP A 47 8.28 -2.80 3.79
CA ASP A 47 7.11 -2.39 4.55
C ASP A 47 5.97 -3.42 4.44
N GLY A 48 5.66 -3.89 3.24
CA GLY A 48 4.63 -4.91 3.07
C GLY A 48 4.61 -5.53 1.67
N VAL A 49 4.29 -6.83 1.62
CA VAL A 49 4.16 -7.59 0.38
C VAL A 49 2.89 -8.43 0.45
N PHE A 50 2.01 -8.29 -0.55
CA PHE A 50 0.90 -9.21 -0.79
C PHE A 50 1.37 -10.31 -1.73
N LEU A 51 1.60 -11.49 -1.17
CA LEU A 51 1.98 -12.67 -1.93
C LEU A 51 0.73 -13.42 -2.40
N PRO A 52 0.61 -13.71 -3.70
CA PRO A 52 -0.53 -14.45 -4.19
C PRO A 52 -0.49 -15.91 -3.69
N LYS A 53 -1.67 -16.47 -3.45
CA LYS A 53 -1.87 -17.89 -3.10
C LYS A 53 -2.00 -18.78 -4.34
N ARG A 54 -2.27 -18.17 -5.50
CA ARG A 54 -2.48 -18.83 -6.78
C ARG A 54 -1.39 -18.43 -7.75
N ASP A 55 -0.92 -19.37 -8.56
CA ASP A 55 0.01 -19.08 -9.63
C ASP A 55 -0.64 -18.19 -10.70
N GLY A 56 0.15 -17.27 -11.27
CA GLY A 56 -0.30 -16.33 -12.30
C GLY A 56 -0.79 -14.97 -11.77
N ASP A 57 -1.29 -14.91 -10.54
CA ASP A 57 -1.65 -13.64 -9.89
C ASP A 57 -0.38 -12.80 -9.61
N PRO A 58 -0.44 -11.46 -9.71
CA PRO A 58 0.72 -10.61 -9.47
C PRO A 58 1.09 -10.54 -7.99
N ILE A 59 2.39 -10.48 -7.69
CA ILE A 59 2.85 -10.05 -6.36
C ILE A 59 2.71 -8.53 -6.22
N TYR A 60 2.25 -8.03 -5.07
CA TYR A 60 2.24 -6.57 -4.80
C TYR A 60 3.24 -6.20 -3.72
N PHE A 61 4.10 -5.24 -4.02
CA PHE A 61 4.97 -4.54 -3.08
C PHE A 61 4.30 -3.23 -2.68
N VAL A 62 4.22 -2.95 -1.38
CA VAL A 62 3.47 -1.82 -0.85
C VAL A 62 4.35 -0.99 0.07
N GLU A 63 4.41 0.30 -0.23
CA GLU A 63 5.09 1.33 0.57
C GLU A 63 4.07 2.39 0.97
N VAL A 64 4.14 2.88 2.20
CA VAL A 64 3.28 3.98 2.67
C VAL A 64 4.15 5.09 3.23
N GLN A 65 4.03 6.31 2.71
CA GLN A 65 4.91 7.43 3.07
C GLN A 65 4.19 8.66 3.60
N PHE A 66 4.66 9.12 4.77
CA PHE A 66 4.14 10.28 5.51
C PHE A 66 5.09 11.48 5.50
N GLN A 67 6.23 11.36 4.83
CA GLN A 67 7.26 12.39 4.74
C GLN A 67 7.88 12.36 3.35
N LYS A 68 8.50 13.47 2.95
CA LYS A 68 9.28 13.51 1.72
C LYS A 68 10.45 12.54 1.82
N ASP A 69 10.65 11.76 0.76
CA ASP A 69 11.78 10.85 0.63
C ASP A 69 12.19 10.79 -0.85
N GLU A 70 13.28 11.48 -1.18
CA GLU A 70 13.78 11.59 -2.56
C GLU A 70 14.30 10.26 -3.10
N ASP A 71 14.65 9.33 -2.22
CA ASP A 71 15.23 8.03 -2.57
C ASP A 71 14.19 6.90 -2.58
N LEU A 72 12.94 7.16 -2.19
CA LEU A 72 11.90 6.15 -2.01
C LEU A 72 11.79 5.20 -3.21
N TYR A 73 11.57 5.76 -4.41
CA TYR A 73 11.35 4.96 -5.60
C TYR A 73 12.58 4.14 -5.98
N TYR A 74 13.80 4.69 -5.80
CA TYR A 74 15.03 3.93 -6.04
C TYR A 74 15.16 2.75 -5.08
N ARG A 75 14.87 2.96 -3.79
CA ARG A 75 14.91 1.88 -2.79
C ARG A 75 13.84 0.83 -3.06
N LEU A 76 12.60 1.24 -3.32
CA LEU A 76 11.50 0.32 -3.63
C LEU A 76 11.83 -0.55 -4.85
N MET A 77 12.34 0.04 -5.93
CA MET A 77 12.68 -0.72 -7.13
C MET A 77 13.84 -1.70 -6.90
N GLN A 78 14.82 -1.35 -6.07
CA GLN A 78 15.85 -2.30 -5.63
C GLN A 78 15.23 -3.46 -4.85
N GLU A 79 14.33 -3.17 -3.92
CA GLU A 79 13.67 -4.18 -3.09
C GLU A 79 12.84 -5.16 -3.92
N VAL A 80 12.05 -4.62 -4.87
CA VAL A 80 11.29 -5.39 -5.86
C VAL A 80 12.22 -6.35 -6.60
N PHE A 81 13.24 -5.83 -7.30
CA PHE A 81 14.06 -6.68 -8.17
C PHE A 81 14.95 -7.65 -7.41
N VAL A 82 15.43 -7.30 -6.21
CA VAL A 82 16.13 -8.24 -5.33
C VAL A 82 15.21 -9.38 -4.93
N TYR A 83 13.97 -9.09 -4.50
CA TYR A 83 13.01 -10.15 -4.15
C TYR A 83 12.70 -11.05 -5.35
N LEU A 84 12.38 -10.46 -6.49
CA LEU A 84 12.03 -11.21 -7.71
C LEU A 84 13.19 -12.11 -8.15
N GLY A 85 14.42 -11.60 -8.13
CA GLY A 85 15.63 -12.35 -8.48
C GLY A 85 15.90 -13.52 -7.52
N GLN A 86 15.85 -13.27 -6.21
CA GLN A 86 16.09 -14.29 -5.18
C GLN A 86 15.10 -15.45 -5.25
N ASN A 87 13.84 -15.15 -5.55
CA ASN A 87 12.77 -16.15 -5.61
C ASN A 87 12.56 -16.70 -7.02
N ARG A 88 13.35 -16.24 -8.02
CA ARG A 88 13.18 -16.56 -9.44
C ARG A 88 11.72 -16.41 -9.87
N TRP A 89 11.11 -15.29 -9.47
CA TRP A 89 9.68 -15.04 -9.72
C TRP A 89 9.43 -14.94 -11.23
N GLN A 90 8.46 -15.70 -11.73
CA GLN A 90 8.15 -15.80 -13.16
C GLN A 90 6.82 -15.15 -13.55
N HIS A 91 6.04 -14.72 -12.57
CA HIS A 91 4.74 -14.11 -12.79
C HIS A 91 4.82 -12.58 -12.75
N SER A 92 3.70 -11.93 -13.00
CA SER A 92 3.60 -10.49 -12.92
C SER A 92 3.88 -9.99 -11.49
N TRP A 93 4.17 -8.70 -11.37
CA TRP A 93 4.39 -7.99 -10.12
C TRP A 93 3.74 -6.61 -10.22
N GLN A 94 3.58 -5.92 -9.09
CA GLN A 94 3.24 -4.50 -9.04
C GLN A 94 3.85 -3.88 -7.79
N ALA A 95 4.27 -2.64 -7.88
CA ALA A 95 4.71 -1.81 -6.77
C ALA A 95 3.72 -0.64 -6.62
N VAL A 96 3.21 -0.46 -5.41
CA VAL A 96 2.22 0.56 -5.10
C VAL A 96 2.73 1.39 -3.94
N VAL A 97 2.87 2.70 -4.19
CA VAL A 97 3.24 3.67 -3.17
C VAL A 97 1.99 4.46 -2.78
N PHE A 98 1.67 4.46 -1.50
CA PHE A 98 0.65 5.32 -0.93
C PHE A 98 1.29 6.51 -0.24
N TRP A 99 1.09 7.70 -0.78
CA TRP A 99 1.48 8.95 -0.13
C TRP A 99 0.34 9.45 0.75
N ALA A 100 0.68 9.89 1.96
CA ALA A 100 -0.32 10.52 2.83
C ALA A 100 -0.95 11.76 2.16
N LYS A 101 -0.15 12.51 1.40
CA LYS A 101 -0.57 13.70 0.63
C LYS A 101 0.25 13.83 -0.65
N ARG A 102 -0.35 14.35 -1.71
CA ARG A 102 0.34 14.65 -2.98
C ARG A 102 1.55 15.56 -2.83
N SER A 103 1.52 16.52 -1.90
CA SER A 103 2.62 17.46 -1.66
C SER A 103 3.89 16.82 -1.06
N LEU A 104 3.79 15.56 -0.60
CA LEU A 104 4.92 14.78 -0.09
C LEU A 104 5.60 13.94 -1.18
N ASP A 105 4.88 13.61 -2.26
CA ASP A 105 5.40 12.85 -3.37
C ASP A 105 6.47 13.66 -4.11
N THR A 106 7.69 13.13 -4.13
CA THR A 106 8.84 13.75 -4.83
C THR A 106 8.81 13.51 -6.33
N GLY A 107 7.85 12.71 -6.81
CA GLY A 107 7.69 12.32 -8.21
C GLY A 107 8.49 11.07 -8.56
N ILE A 108 7.90 10.22 -9.40
CA ILE A 108 8.57 9.02 -9.91
C ILE A 108 9.67 9.44 -10.90
N PRO A 109 10.92 8.99 -10.72
CA PRO A 109 11.99 9.24 -11.69
C PRO A 109 11.66 8.71 -13.08
N ARG A 110 12.02 9.47 -14.13
CA ARG A 110 11.73 9.12 -15.54
C ARG A 110 12.30 7.77 -15.99
N CYS A 111 13.34 7.26 -15.31
CA CYS A 111 13.86 5.94 -15.64
C CYS A 111 12.86 4.81 -15.38
N TYR A 112 11.78 5.06 -14.64
CA TYR A 112 10.68 4.13 -14.39
C TYR A 112 9.41 4.45 -15.18
N ASP A 113 9.48 5.34 -16.19
CA ASP A 113 8.34 5.66 -17.07
C ASP A 113 7.71 4.39 -17.69
N PRO A 114 8.46 3.38 -18.15
CA PRO A 114 7.87 2.14 -18.66
C PRO A 114 7.01 1.41 -17.62
N GLU A 115 7.48 1.30 -16.38
CA GLU A 115 6.76 0.66 -15.28
C GLU A 115 5.50 1.45 -14.90
N VAL A 116 5.54 2.78 -14.96
CA VAL A 116 4.36 3.62 -14.72
C VAL A 116 3.33 3.44 -15.83
N GLN A 117 3.75 3.49 -17.09
CA GLN A 117 2.85 3.36 -18.25
C GLN A 117 2.14 2.01 -18.32
N THR A 118 2.81 0.96 -17.86
CA THR A 118 2.28 -0.41 -17.83
C THR A 118 1.52 -0.75 -16.55
N GLY A 119 1.55 0.15 -15.54
CA GLY A 119 0.91 -0.06 -14.24
C GLY A 119 1.70 -0.95 -13.27
N TYR A 120 2.94 -1.32 -13.61
CA TYR A 120 3.87 -2.02 -12.70
C TYR A 120 4.26 -1.15 -11.51
N LEU A 121 4.32 0.18 -11.67
CA LEU A 121 4.60 1.12 -10.59
C LEU A 121 3.49 2.17 -10.52
N ARG A 122 2.83 2.27 -9.35
CA ARG A 122 1.74 3.21 -9.11
C ARG A 122 2.01 4.06 -7.88
N SER A 123 1.72 5.36 -7.98
CA SER A 123 1.67 6.30 -6.85
C SER A 123 0.20 6.70 -6.64
N LEU A 124 -0.30 6.55 -5.42
CA LEU A 124 -1.67 6.87 -5.02
C LEU A 124 -1.65 7.77 -3.78
N TYR A 125 -2.69 8.57 -3.61
CA TYR A 125 -2.74 9.62 -2.59
C TYR A 125 -3.89 9.36 -1.62
N LEU A 126 -3.57 9.13 -0.36
CA LEU A 126 -4.54 8.73 0.66
C LEU A 126 -5.54 9.85 0.99
N ASP A 127 -5.12 11.11 0.93
CA ASP A 127 -5.98 12.29 1.11
C ASP A 127 -6.94 12.56 -0.06
N GLU A 128 -6.77 11.85 -1.18
CA GLU A 128 -7.62 11.93 -2.37
C GLU A 128 -8.55 10.71 -2.51
N THR A 129 -8.51 9.76 -1.58
CA THR A 129 -9.35 8.55 -1.63
C THR A 129 -10.84 8.90 -1.49
N PRO A 130 -11.75 8.29 -2.28
CA PRO A 130 -13.18 8.59 -2.24
C PRO A 130 -13.82 8.25 -0.89
N ASP A 131 -14.92 8.92 -0.56
CA ASP A 131 -15.63 8.71 0.72
C ASP A 131 -16.40 7.40 0.62
N THR A 132 -15.84 6.37 1.24
CA THR A 132 -16.38 5.02 1.28
C THR A 132 -16.92 4.78 2.67
N SER A 133 -18.05 5.42 2.94
CA SER A 133 -18.73 5.43 4.24
C SER A 133 -19.09 4.05 4.78
N ASP A 134 -18.90 2.98 3.99
CA ASP A 134 -19.25 1.60 4.34
C ASP A 134 -18.03 0.69 4.55
N SER A 135 -16.80 1.19 4.37
CA SER A 135 -15.57 0.40 4.60
C SER A 135 -14.87 0.80 5.90
N ILE A 136 -14.77 -0.16 6.83
CA ILE A 136 -13.98 0.00 8.06
C ILE A 136 -12.51 0.29 7.72
N GLY A 137 -11.98 -0.41 6.72
CA GLY A 137 -10.61 -0.28 6.27
C GLY A 137 -10.27 1.12 5.79
N LEU A 138 -11.05 1.62 4.83
CA LEU A 138 -10.86 2.97 4.29
C LEU A 138 -11.17 4.06 5.32
N GLY A 139 -12.14 3.83 6.21
CA GLY A 139 -12.39 4.74 7.32
C GLY A 139 -11.21 4.85 8.31
N LEU A 140 -10.51 3.73 8.60
CA LEU A 140 -9.28 3.73 9.41
C LEU A 140 -8.15 4.46 8.70
N VAL A 141 -7.97 4.26 7.40
CA VAL A 141 -6.98 4.99 6.59
C VAL A 141 -7.24 6.50 6.68
N ARG A 142 -8.49 6.92 6.47
CA ARG A 142 -8.91 8.32 6.53
C ARG A 142 -8.68 8.97 7.89
N LEU A 143 -8.94 8.25 8.98
CA LEU A 143 -8.62 8.75 10.34
C LEU A 143 -7.16 9.18 10.49
N VAL A 144 -6.24 8.56 9.77
CA VAL A 144 -4.80 8.83 9.88
C VAL A 144 -4.36 10.02 9.05
N VAL A 145 -5.04 10.31 7.94
CA VAL A 145 -4.67 11.39 7.01
C VAL A 145 -5.50 12.66 7.17
N GLU A 146 -6.70 12.56 7.74
CA GLU A 146 -7.59 13.70 7.93
C GLU A 146 -7.17 14.63 9.08
N PRO A 147 -7.52 15.92 9.00
CA PRO A 147 -7.32 16.86 10.11
C PRO A 147 -8.06 16.41 11.38
N GLU A 148 -7.50 16.74 12.55
CA GLU A 148 -8.08 16.40 13.86
C GLU A 148 -9.54 16.85 14.02
N THR A 149 -9.93 17.94 13.37
CA THR A 149 -11.30 18.48 13.40
C THR A 149 -12.34 17.50 12.88
N ASN A 150 -11.96 16.55 12.02
CA ASN A 150 -12.86 15.58 11.41
C ASN A 150 -12.84 14.22 12.12
N VAL A 151 -11.89 14.00 13.04
CA VAL A 151 -11.67 12.71 13.70
C VAL A 151 -12.90 12.23 14.46
N GLN A 152 -13.55 13.11 15.24
CA GLN A 152 -14.74 12.72 16.01
C GLN A 152 -15.88 12.21 15.13
N HIS A 153 -16.16 12.91 14.02
CA HIS A 153 -17.18 12.50 13.07
C HIS A 153 -16.83 11.16 12.41
N ARG A 154 -15.57 10.98 12.04
CA ARG A 154 -15.07 9.76 11.40
C ARG A 154 -15.13 8.55 12.33
N VAL A 155 -14.79 8.71 13.62
CA VAL A 155 -14.93 7.66 14.64
C VAL A 155 -16.40 7.22 14.76
N GLN A 156 -17.35 8.17 14.80
CA GLN A 156 -18.77 7.83 14.88
C GLN A 156 -19.27 7.07 13.64
N GLN A 157 -18.76 7.40 12.44
CA GLN A 157 -19.07 6.64 11.23
C GLN A 157 -18.54 5.21 11.32
N LEU A 158 -17.28 5.04 11.72
CA LEU A 158 -16.65 3.72 11.89
C LEU A 158 -17.38 2.85 12.90
N GLU A 159 -17.87 3.41 14.01
CA GLU A 159 -18.68 2.67 14.99
C GLU A 159 -19.98 2.13 14.38
N ARG A 160 -20.58 2.84 13.43
CA ARG A 160 -21.78 2.38 12.71
C ARG A 160 -21.42 1.25 11.74
N CYS A 161 -20.35 1.41 10.96
CA CYS A 161 -19.90 0.38 10.03
C CYS A 161 -19.52 -0.92 10.74
N ALA A 162 -18.85 -0.84 11.90
CA ALA A 162 -18.43 -2.01 12.66
C ALA A 162 -19.60 -2.77 13.33
N ARG A 163 -20.77 -2.15 13.44
CA ARG A 163 -21.97 -2.75 14.06
C ARG A 163 -23.04 -3.16 13.04
N ALA A 164 -22.84 -2.84 11.77
CA ALA A 164 -23.70 -3.26 10.66
C ALA A 164 -23.34 -4.68 10.21
#